data_AF-A0A849T2X1-F1
#
_entry.id   AF-A0A849T2X1-F1
#
_cell.length_a   1.000
_cell.length_b   1.000
_cell.length_c   1.000
_cell.angle_alpha   90.00
_cell.angle_beta   90.00
_cell.angle_gamma   90.00
#
_symmetry.space_group_name_H-M   'P 1'
#
loop_
_entity.id
_entity.type
_entity.pdbx_description
1 polymer ?
#
loop_
_entity_poly.entity_id
_entity_poly.type
_entity_poly.pdbx_seq_one_letter_code
_entity_poly.pdbx_strand_id
1 'polypeptide(L)'
;MMRKKPNPLETRVYKYKNKNRNFFCPLCRTERNVTVNPRLTKKNIVQISLTTVMLGSLLFPVFGPESFFVFFLIWGFFELAIRSDYKKQISCPHCGFDATLYKRDVKVARQKVTDFWAQKNQANPSISEIPASRS
;
A
#
# COMPACT_ATOMS: atom_id res chain seq x y z
N MET A 1 -12.89 20.37 -17.50
CA MET A 1 -12.17 19.07 -17.52
C MET A 1 -13.15 17.94 -17.81
N MET A 2 -13.15 17.39 -19.03
CA MET A 2 -13.84 16.12 -19.29
C MET A 2 -13.11 14.99 -18.54
N ARG A 3 -13.81 14.27 -17.67
CA ARG A 3 -13.30 13.00 -17.13
C ARG A 3 -13.45 11.94 -18.22
N LYS A 4 -12.35 11.55 -18.87
CA LYS A 4 -12.30 10.35 -19.74
C LYS A 4 -12.96 9.20 -18.98
N LYS A 5 -13.96 8.52 -19.57
CA LYS A 5 -14.61 7.36 -18.91
C LYS A 5 -13.51 6.36 -18.56
N PRO A 6 -13.34 5.96 -17.28
CA PRO A 6 -12.38 4.92 -16.94
C PRO A 6 -12.88 3.61 -17.54
N ASN A 7 -12.10 3.03 -18.47
CA ASN A 7 -12.39 1.70 -19.01
C ASN A 7 -12.20 0.68 -17.87
N PRO A 8 -13.26 0.04 -17.34
CA PRO A 8 -13.17 -0.79 -16.14
C PRO A 8 -12.53 -2.17 -16.39
N LEU A 9 -11.91 -2.35 -17.56
CA LEU A 9 -11.44 -3.63 -18.10
C LEU A 9 -9.91 -3.74 -18.20
N GLU A 10 -9.14 -2.64 -18.09
CA GLU A 10 -7.66 -2.70 -18.19
C GLU A 10 -7.00 -3.46 -17.04
N THR A 11 -7.61 -3.46 -15.84
CA THR A 11 -7.22 -4.35 -14.74
C THR A 11 -8.45 -4.78 -13.95
N ARG A 12 -8.80 -6.08 -13.96
CA ARG A 12 -9.79 -6.63 -13.02
C ARG A 12 -9.32 -6.36 -11.59
N VAL A 13 -10.15 -5.69 -10.78
CA VAL A 13 -9.89 -5.59 -9.34
C VAL A 13 -10.05 -6.97 -8.74
N TYR A 14 -8.95 -7.60 -8.31
CA TYR A 14 -8.99 -8.94 -7.72
C TYR A 14 -9.95 -8.98 -6.52
N LYS A 15 -10.98 -9.82 -6.61
CA LYS A 15 -11.99 -10.02 -5.56
C LYS A 15 -11.44 -10.98 -4.51
N TYR A 16 -10.64 -10.45 -3.59
CA TYR A 16 -10.13 -11.21 -2.44
C TYR A 16 -11.28 -11.83 -1.62
N LYS A 17 -11.10 -13.09 -1.18
CA LYS A 17 -12.10 -13.85 -0.42
C LYS A 17 -12.31 -13.30 1.00
N ASN A 18 -11.22 -12.92 1.66
CA ASN A 18 -11.22 -12.35 3.01
C ASN A 18 -10.85 -10.86 2.93
N LYS A 19 -11.85 -9.99 2.86
CA LYS A 19 -11.67 -8.53 2.82
C LYS A 19 -11.90 -7.94 4.20
N ASN A 20 -11.00 -7.08 4.68
CA ASN A 20 -11.21 -6.36 5.94
C ASN A 20 -12.15 -5.17 5.74
N ARG A 21 -11.93 -4.39 4.67
CA ARG A 21 -12.75 -3.22 4.29
C ARG A 21 -12.84 -3.07 2.78
N ASN A 22 -14.00 -2.64 2.32
CA ASN A 22 -14.21 -2.16 0.95
C ASN A 22 -14.22 -0.63 0.97
N PHE A 23 -13.57 0.03 0.00
CA PHE A 23 -13.65 1.47 -0.19
C PHE A 23 -13.64 1.82 -1.69
N PHE A 24 -14.08 3.03 -2.03
CA PHE A 24 -14.01 3.56 -3.39
C PHE A 24 -12.99 4.69 -3.45
N CYS A 25 -12.17 4.75 -4.50
CA CYS A 25 -11.29 5.89 -4.70
C CYS A 25 -12.12 7.15 -5.06
N PRO A 26 -11.99 8.29 -4.35
CA PRO A 26 -12.82 9.47 -4.63
C PRO A 26 -12.51 10.09 -6.01
N LEU A 27 -11.32 9.86 -6.56
CA LEU A 27 -10.89 10.44 -7.83
C LEU A 27 -11.38 9.63 -9.04
N CYS A 28 -11.10 8.33 -9.09
CA CYS A 28 -11.44 7.45 -10.22
C CYS A 28 -12.64 6.52 -9.98
N ARG A 29 -13.26 6.53 -8.79
CA ARG A 29 -14.38 5.67 -8.36
C ARG A 29 -14.16 4.15 -8.45
N THR A 30 -12.94 3.69 -8.75
CA THR A 30 -12.57 2.27 -8.71
C THR A 30 -12.78 1.70 -7.31
N GLU A 31 -13.40 0.51 -7.24
CA GLU A 31 -13.53 -0.26 -6.00
C GLU A 31 -12.18 -0.76 -5.49
N ARG A 32 -12.04 -0.87 -4.17
CA ARG A 32 -10.83 -1.32 -3.48
C ARG A 32 -11.16 -2.18 -2.29
N ASN A 33 -10.30 -3.17 -2.08
CA ASN A 33 -10.40 -4.15 -1.02
C ASN A 33 -9.10 -4.05 -0.21
N VAL A 34 -9.16 -3.63 1.06
CA VAL A 34 -8.02 -3.76 1.98
C VAL A 34 -8.13 -5.11 2.67
N THR A 35 -7.09 -5.93 2.59
CA THR A 35 -7.01 -7.24 3.26
C THR A 35 -6.32 -7.13 4.61
N VAL A 36 -5.32 -6.25 4.75
CA VAL A 36 -4.52 -6.09 5.97
C VAL A 36 -5.16 -5.10 6.95
N ASN A 37 -5.17 -5.47 8.24
CA ASN A 37 -5.56 -4.61 9.35
C ASN A 37 -4.30 -3.90 9.88
N PRO A 38 -4.29 -2.57 10.09
CA PRO A 38 -3.13 -1.86 10.64
C PRO A 38 -2.85 -2.18 12.11
N ARG A 39 -3.73 -2.90 12.81
CA ARG A 39 -3.52 -3.37 14.18
C ARG A 39 -2.95 -4.80 14.20
N LEU A 40 -2.02 -5.07 15.12
CA LEU A 40 -1.53 -6.43 15.36
C LEU A 40 -2.70 -7.37 15.69
N THR A 41 -2.84 -8.43 14.91
CA THR A 41 -3.84 -9.48 15.12
C THR A 41 -3.26 -10.58 16.01
N LYS A 42 -4.10 -11.31 16.76
CA LYS A 42 -3.66 -12.42 17.65
C LYS A 42 -2.69 -13.40 16.97
N LYS A 43 -2.91 -13.72 15.69
CA LYS A 43 -2.01 -14.55 14.87
C LYS A 43 -0.59 -13.97 14.75
N ASN A 44 -0.48 -12.66 14.57
CA ASN A 44 0.81 -11.96 14.45
C ASN A 44 1.55 -11.98 15.79
N ILE A 45 0.84 -11.86 16.92
CA ILE A 45 1.43 -11.95 18.26
C ILE A 45 2.03 -13.35 18.49
N VAL A 46 1.30 -14.41 18.13
CA VAL A 46 1.81 -15.80 18.19
C VAL A 46 3.02 -16.01 17.28
N GLN A 47 3.01 -15.38 16.09
CA GLN A 47 4.16 -15.44 15.18
C GLN A 47 5.38 -14.71 15.77
N ILE A 48 5.21 -13.51 16.35
CA ILE A 48 6.26 -12.74 17.03
C ILE A 48 6.84 -13.53 18.21
N SER A 49 6.01 -14.15 19.04
CA SER A 49 6.51 -14.92 20.19
C SER A 49 7.31 -16.15 19.72
N LEU A 50 6.81 -16.88 18.72
CA LEU A 50 7.50 -18.06 18.19
C LEU A 50 8.83 -17.70 17.53
N THR A 51 8.87 -16.65 16.69
CA THR A 51 10.12 -16.21 16.06
C THR A 51 11.10 -15.62 17.07
N THR A 52 10.63 -14.93 18.11
CA THR A 52 11.49 -14.43 19.20
C THR A 52 12.13 -15.56 19.98
N VAL A 53 11.36 -16.58 20.38
CA VAL A 53 11.93 -17.75 21.09
C VAL A 53 12.95 -18.47 20.20
N MET A 54 12.61 -18.72 18.93
CA MET A 54 13.52 -19.38 17.98
C MET A 54 14.83 -18.62 17.76
N LEU A 55 14.78 -17.30 17.52
CA LEU A 55 16.01 -16.49 17.38
C LEU A 55 16.75 -16.35 18.71
N GLY A 56 16.03 -16.14 19.81
CA GLY A 56 16.61 -15.99 21.14
C GLY A 56 17.43 -17.21 21.54
N SER A 57 16.88 -18.41 21.41
CA SER A 57 17.61 -19.66 21.67
C SER A 57 18.84 -19.86 20.77
N LEU A 58 18.79 -19.36 19.53
CA LEU A 58 19.88 -19.52 18.57
C LEU A 58 21.01 -18.48 18.76
N LEU A 59 20.69 -17.28 19.26
CA LEU A 59 21.65 -16.25 19.63
C LEU A 59 22.17 -16.36 21.09
N PHE A 60 21.48 -17.11 21.95
CA PHE A 60 21.85 -17.33 23.36
C PHE A 60 23.32 -17.73 23.59
N PRO A 61 23.94 -18.69 22.85
CA PRO A 61 25.34 -19.05 23.08
C PRO A 61 26.35 -17.94 22.68
N VAL A 62 25.93 -16.91 21.95
CA VAL A 62 26.81 -15.81 21.50
C VAL A 62 26.65 -14.56 22.37
N PHE A 63 25.41 -14.19 22.72
CA PHE A 63 25.09 -12.94 23.42
C PHE A 63 24.55 -13.15 24.85
N GLY A 64 24.34 -14.39 25.28
CA GLY A 64 23.84 -14.72 26.63
C GLY A 64 22.55 -13.96 26.97
N PRO A 65 22.48 -13.25 28.11
CA PRO A 65 21.27 -12.55 28.56
C PRO A 65 20.91 -11.32 27.71
N GLU A 66 21.82 -10.76 26.91
CA GLU A 66 21.51 -9.60 26.04
C GLU A 66 20.53 -9.97 24.90
N SER A 67 20.34 -11.27 24.66
CA SER A 67 19.36 -11.82 23.71
C SER A 67 17.92 -11.35 23.94
N PHE A 68 17.56 -10.87 25.14
CA PHE A 68 16.24 -10.24 25.38
C PHE A 68 15.97 -9.01 24.50
N PHE A 69 17.01 -8.30 24.03
CA PHE A 69 16.84 -7.15 23.13
C PHE A 69 16.26 -7.55 21.76
N VAL A 70 16.45 -8.81 21.34
CA VAL A 70 15.93 -9.36 20.08
C VAL A 70 14.40 -9.30 20.01
N PHE A 71 13.70 -9.40 21.15
CA PHE A 71 12.23 -9.25 21.21
C PHE A 71 11.78 -7.87 20.71
N PHE A 72 12.42 -6.79 21.17
CA PHE A 72 12.07 -5.43 20.77
C PHE A 72 12.35 -5.18 19.28
N LEU A 73 13.45 -5.74 18.76
CA LEU A 73 13.76 -5.68 17.33
C LEU A 73 12.68 -6.40 16.49
N ILE A 74 12.35 -7.65 16.82
CA ILE A 74 11.34 -8.43 16.08
C ILE A 74 9.97 -7.74 16.16
N TRP A 75 9.57 -7.25 17.33
CA TRP A 75 8.32 -6.51 17.50
C TRP A 75 8.28 -5.27 16.60
N GLY A 76 9.34 -4.46 16.63
CA GLY A 76 9.46 -3.26 15.79
C GLY A 76 9.42 -3.58 14.29
N PHE A 77 10.12 -4.62 13.84
CA PHE A 77 10.07 -5.09 12.46
C PHE A 77 8.65 -5.53 12.05
N PHE A 78 7.91 -6.25 12.90
CA PHE A 78 6.54 -6.65 12.61
C PHE A 78 5.59 -5.45 12.51
N GLU A 79 5.70 -4.47 13.43
CA GLU A 79 4.87 -3.26 13.36
C GLU A 79 5.16 -2.45 12.08
N LEU A 80 6.44 -2.26 11.75
CA LEU A 80 6.85 -1.58 10.52
C LEU A 80 6.39 -2.32 9.25
N ALA A 81 6.47 -3.66 9.23
CA ALA A 81 6.03 -4.47 8.10
C ALA A 81 4.51 -4.36 7.87
N ILE A 82 3.69 -4.53 8.92
CA ILE A 82 2.22 -4.43 8.84
C ILE A 82 1.81 -3.01 8.40
N ARG A 83 2.44 -1.98 8.97
CA ARG A 83 2.17 -0.57 8.65
C ARG A 83 2.59 -0.21 7.22
N SER A 84 3.67 -0.79 6.73
CA SER A 84 4.14 -0.60 5.36
C SER A 84 3.24 -1.30 4.34
N ASP A 85 2.79 -2.52 4.62
CA ASP A 85 1.89 -3.25 3.71
C ASP A 85 0.51 -2.59 3.62
N TYR A 86 -0.05 -2.18 4.77
CA TYR A 86 -1.29 -1.39 4.81
C TYR A 86 -1.20 -0.13 3.93
N LYS A 87 -0.06 0.58 3.97
CA LYS A 87 0.17 1.78 3.14
C LYS A 87 0.26 1.44 1.64
N LYS A 88 0.85 0.30 1.26
CA LYS A 88 0.87 -0.17 -0.15
C LYS A 88 -0.55 -0.43 -0.65
N GLN A 89 -1.37 -1.14 0.14
CA GLN A 89 -2.74 -1.49 -0.24
C GLN A 89 -3.68 -0.27 -0.40
N ILE A 90 -3.40 0.85 0.25
CA ILE A 90 -4.26 2.05 0.23
C ILE A 90 -4.01 2.96 -0.99
N SER A 91 -2.82 2.91 -1.59
CA SER A 91 -2.39 3.83 -2.67
C SER A 91 -2.93 3.46 -4.05
N CYS A 92 -2.98 4.44 -4.96
CA CYS A 92 -3.50 4.53 -6.34
C CYS A 92 -2.87 3.76 -7.54
N PRO A 93 -3.03 2.45 -7.84
CA PRO A 93 -2.42 1.87 -9.05
C PRO A 93 -3.05 2.37 -10.36
N HIS A 94 -4.27 2.91 -10.34
CA HIS A 94 -4.91 3.50 -11.53
C HIS A 94 -4.67 5.03 -11.64
N CYS A 95 -4.51 5.75 -10.53
CA CYS A 95 -4.51 7.22 -10.54
C CYS A 95 -3.56 7.89 -9.54
N GLY A 96 -2.64 7.15 -8.90
CA GLY A 96 -1.68 7.67 -7.92
C GLY A 96 -2.27 8.14 -6.56
N PHE A 97 -3.60 8.28 -6.45
CA PHE A 97 -4.24 8.86 -5.26
C PHE A 97 -4.09 8.00 -3.99
N ASP A 98 -3.51 8.60 -2.94
CA ASP A 98 -3.36 8.03 -1.59
C ASP A 98 -4.27 8.79 -0.61
N ALA A 99 -5.29 8.11 -0.08
CA ALA A 99 -6.25 8.69 0.87
C ALA A 99 -5.62 9.05 2.23
N THR A 100 -4.57 8.34 2.66
CA THR A 100 -3.87 8.64 3.93
C THR A 100 -3.02 9.88 3.81
N LEU A 101 -2.38 10.06 2.65
CA LEU A 101 -1.62 11.27 2.35
C LEU A 101 -2.55 12.46 2.14
N TYR A 102 -3.70 12.29 1.46
CA TYR A 102 -4.67 13.38 1.28
C TYR A 102 -5.23 13.91 2.61
N LYS A 103 -5.46 13.02 3.59
CA LYS A 103 -5.90 13.43 4.94
C LYS A 103 -4.82 14.20 5.72
N ARG A 104 -3.53 13.97 5.41
CA ARG A 104 -2.41 14.67 6.05
C ARG A 104 -2.09 15.99 5.33
N ASP A 105 -1.80 15.91 4.04
CA ASP A 105 -1.30 17.00 3.20
C ASP A 105 -1.94 16.97 1.80
N VAL A 106 -2.96 17.80 1.60
CA VAL A 106 -3.66 17.90 0.30
C VAL A 106 -2.71 18.34 -0.83
N LYS A 107 -1.73 19.21 -0.55
CA LYS A 107 -0.74 19.68 -1.54
C LYS A 107 0.12 18.52 -2.07
N VAL A 108 0.73 17.75 -1.16
CA VAL A 108 1.58 16.60 -1.52
C VAL A 108 0.77 15.49 -2.21
N ALA A 109 -0.47 15.27 -1.78
CA ALA A 109 -1.35 14.31 -2.43
C ALA A 109 -1.70 14.70 -3.88
N ARG A 110 -1.90 16.00 -4.17
CA ARG A 110 -2.09 16.49 -5.55
C ARG A 110 -0.83 16.30 -6.39
N GLN A 111 0.34 16.63 -5.84
CA GLN A 111 1.62 16.48 -6.53
C GLN A 111 1.89 15.02 -6.94
N LYS A 112 1.70 14.05 -6.03
CA LYS A 112 1.85 12.63 -6.39
C LYS A 112 0.91 12.15 -7.50
N VAL A 113 -0.29 12.73 -7.58
CA VAL A 113 -1.21 12.43 -8.69
C VAL A 113 -0.68 13.03 -9.99
N THR A 114 -0.20 14.28 -10.00
CA THR A 114 0.41 14.86 -11.23
C THR A 114 1.65 14.09 -11.67
N ASP A 115 2.51 13.69 -10.73
CA ASP A 115 3.73 12.92 -11.03
C ASP A 115 3.40 11.54 -11.62
N PHE A 116 2.37 10.88 -11.11
CA PHE A 116 1.89 9.59 -11.62
C PHE A 116 1.37 9.70 -13.07
N TRP A 117 0.61 10.76 -13.40
CA TRP A 117 0.15 10.98 -14.77
C TRP A 117 1.29 11.41 -15.70
N ALA A 118 2.26 12.22 -15.23
CA ALA A 118 3.45 12.57 -16.00
C ALA A 118 4.26 11.32 -16.40
N GLN A 119 4.51 10.41 -15.44
CA GLN A 119 5.17 9.14 -15.71
C GLN A 119 4.37 8.25 -16.67
N LYS A 120 3.04 8.13 -16.49
CA LYS A 120 2.19 7.32 -17.39
C LYS A 120 2.20 7.85 -18.83
N ASN A 121 2.26 9.17 -19.02
CA ASN A 121 2.32 9.80 -20.34
C ASN A 121 3.71 9.59 -20.99
N GLN A 122 4.80 9.73 -20.24
CA GLN A 122 6.16 9.46 -20.72
C GLN A 122 6.35 7.99 -21.16
N ALA A 123 5.70 7.05 -20.46
CA ALA A 123 5.76 5.63 -20.80
C ALA A 123 4.95 5.22 -22.05
N ASN A 124 4.05 6.08 -22.55
CA ASN A 124 3.22 5.81 -23.74
C ASN A 124 3.17 7.04 -24.69
N PRO A 125 4.29 7.38 -25.35
CA PRO A 125 4.35 8.57 -26.23
C PRO A 125 3.43 8.47 -27.44
N SER A 126 3.07 7.26 -27.90
CA SER A 126 2.27 7.03 -29.12
C SER A 126 0.78 7.44 -29.03
N ILE A 127 0.31 7.94 -27.88
CA ILE A 127 -1.09 8.38 -27.69
C ILE A 127 -1.20 9.93 -27.66
N SER A 128 -0.08 10.67 -27.65
CA SER A 128 -0.12 12.14 -27.57
C SER A 128 -0.33 12.88 -28.90
N GLU A 129 -0.28 12.19 -30.04
CA GLU A 129 -0.48 12.78 -31.38
C GLU A 129 -1.89 12.55 -31.95
N ILE A 130 -2.93 12.81 -31.15
CA ILE A 130 -4.27 13.07 -31.70
C ILE A 130 -4.48 14.59 -31.63
N PRO A 131 -4.14 15.36 -32.69
CA PRO A 131 -4.44 16.78 -32.73
C PRO A 131 -5.95 17.02 -32.65
N ALA A 132 -6.33 18.12 -32.01
CA ALA A 132 -7.73 18.51 -31.86
C ALA A 132 -8.35 18.82 -33.24
N SER A 133 -9.07 17.88 -33.83
CA SER A 133 -9.70 18.05 -35.14
C SER A 133 -11.06 17.34 -35.25
N ARG A 134 -12.11 17.97 -34.73
CA ARG A 134 -13.23 18.51 -35.55
C ARG A 134 -14.35 19.08 -34.65
N SER A 135 -14.75 20.30 -35.02
CA SER A 135 -16.09 20.92 -34.91
C SER A 135 -17.13 20.22 -34.04
#